data_AF-A0A2Z4T0Y8-F1
#
_entry.id   AF-A0A2Z4T0Y8-F1
#
_cell.length_a   1.000
_cell.length_b   1.000
_cell.length_c   1.000
_cell.angle_alpha   90.00
_cell.angle_beta   90.00
_cell.angle_gamma   90.00
#
_symmetry.space_group_name_H-M   'P 1'
#
loop_
_entity.id
_entity.type
_entity.pdbx_description
1 polymer ?
#
loop_
_entity_poly.entity_id
_entity_poly.type
_entity_poly.pdbx_seq_one_letter_code
_entity_poly.pdbx_strand_id
1 'polypeptide(L)'
;GRDCSALASNGELGPTDIGRYKTEYIDPIAAIAARPAYANLRIVAIIEIDSLPNLVTNVAGRPTQVAQCDVMNQNGNYITGVGYALHQLASVPNVYNYIDAGH
;
A
#
# COMPACT_ATOMS: atom_id res chain seq x y z
N GLY A 1 -8.11 -3.61 1.22
CA GLY A 1 -8.82 -3.20 2.44
C GLY A 1 -8.13 -2.02 3.07
N ARG A 2 -8.05 -0.91 2.34
CA ARG A 2 -7.34 0.33 2.75
C ARG A 2 -7.98 0.94 4.01
N ASP A 3 -7.23 1.73 4.77
CA ASP A 3 -7.71 2.47 5.95
C ASP A 3 -8.43 1.55 6.97
N CYS A 4 -7.80 0.45 7.39
CA CYS A 4 -8.49 -0.60 8.14
C CYS A 4 -9.08 -0.15 9.48
N SER A 5 -8.58 0.96 10.04
CA SER A 5 -9.03 1.55 11.31
C SER A 5 -10.11 2.62 11.12
N ALA A 6 -10.38 3.05 9.88
CA ALA A 6 -11.41 4.02 9.58
C ALA A 6 -12.81 3.43 9.78
N LEU A 7 -13.76 4.27 10.19
CA LEU A 7 -15.18 3.89 10.29
C LEU A 7 -15.77 3.51 8.92
N ALA A 8 -15.32 4.20 7.87
CA ALA A 8 -15.64 3.90 6.49
C ALA A 8 -14.43 4.24 5.62
N SER A 9 -13.92 3.23 4.91
CA SER A 9 -12.89 3.41 3.90
C SER A 9 -13.53 3.58 2.52
N ASN A 10 -13.03 4.53 1.74
CA ASN A 10 -13.39 4.69 0.33
C ASN A 10 -12.47 3.88 -0.60
N GLY A 11 -11.71 2.90 -0.06
CA GLY A 11 -10.87 2.01 -0.85
C GLY A 11 -11.70 1.05 -1.70
N GLU A 12 -11.44 1.02 -3.00
CA GLU A 12 -12.17 0.15 -3.95
C GLU A 12 -11.79 -1.34 -3.85
N LEU A 13 -10.60 -1.64 -3.31
CA LEU A 13 -10.09 -3.01 -3.17
C LEU A 13 -10.34 -3.54 -1.76
N GLY A 14 -11.05 -4.67 -1.66
CA GLY A 14 -11.37 -5.37 -0.43
C GLY A 14 -10.14 -6.00 0.25
N PRO A 15 -10.30 -6.58 1.45
CA PRO A 15 -9.19 -7.14 2.24
C PRO A 15 -8.50 -8.34 1.57
N THR A 16 -9.17 -9.02 0.65
CA THR A 16 -8.69 -10.22 -0.06
C THR A 16 -8.23 -9.94 -1.50
N ASP A 17 -8.36 -8.71 -1.99
CA ASP A 17 -8.13 -8.35 -3.40
C ASP A 17 -6.65 -8.07 -3.72
N ILE A 18 -5.73 -8.73 -3.02
CA ILE A 18 -4.28 -8.50 -3.18
C ILE A 18 -3.79 -8.81 -4.60
N GLY A 19 -4.41 -9.77 -5.28
CA GLY A 19 -4.11 -10.07 -6.69
C GLY A 19 -4.39 -8.86 -7.59
N ARG A 20 -5.58 -8.26 -7.45
CA ARG A 20 -5.99 -7.07 -8.21
C ARG A 20 -5.15 -5.86 -7.87
N TYR A 21 -4.81 -5.65 -6.60
CA TYR A 21 -3.88 -4.59 -6.19
C TYR A 21 -2.54 -4.67 -6.94
N LYS A 22 -2.00 -5.87 -7.11
CA LYS A 22 -0.75 -6.06 -7.84
C LYS A 22 -0.92 -5.78 -9.33
N THR A 23 -1.85 -6.49 -9.98
CA THR A 23 -1.91 -6.56 -11.44
C THR A 23 -2.74 -5.47 -12.11
N GLU A 24 -3.75 -4.94 -11.41
CA GLU A 24 -4.66 -3.92 -11.95
C GLU A 24 -4.32 -2.51 -11.45
N TYR A 25 -3.52 -2.38 -10.38
CA TYR A 25 -3.16 -1.09 -9.78
C TYR A 25 -1.65 -0.80 -9.84
N ILE A 26 -0.81 -1.58 -9.16
CA ILE A 26 0.63 -1.31 -9.11
C ILE A 26 1.32 -1.52 -10.46
N ASP A 27 1.05 -2.63 -11.15
CA ASP A 27 1.74 -2.94 -12.42
C ASP A 27 1.48 -1.88 -13.50
N PRO A 28 0.24 -1.40 -13.74
CA PRO A 28 0.01 -0.29 -14.68
C PRO A 28 0.70 1.01 -14.27
N ILE A 29 0.76 1.34 -12.98
CA ILE A 29 1.46 2.54 -12.48
C ILE A 29 2.96 2.44 -12.79
N ALA A 30 3.59 1.31 -12.49
CA ALA A 30 5.01 1.09 -12.79
C ALA A 30 5.29 1.18 -14.29
N ALA A 31 4.42 0.57 -15.12
CA ALA A 31 4.53 0.64 -16.57
C ALA A 31 4.40 2.07 -17.13
N ILE A 32 3.53 2.91 -16.53
CA ILE A 32 3.40 4.32 -16.90
C ILE A 32 4.66 5.09 -16.49
N ALA A 33 5.13 4.91 -15.25
CA ALA A 33 6.31 5.60 -14.72
C ALA A 33 7.58 5.28 -15.54
N ALA A 34 7.70 4.06 -16.08
CA ALA A 34 8.83 3.61 -16.89
C ALA A 34 8.86 4.15 -18.33
N ARG A 35 7.85 4.91 -18.78
CA ARG A 35 7.81 5.40 -20.16
C ARG A 35 9.00 6.34 -20.45
N PRO A 36 9.68 6.20 -21.61
CA PRO A 36 10.83 7.05 -21.96
C PRO A 36 10.53 8.55 -21.92
N ALA A 37 9.28 8.94 -22.21
CA ALA A 37 8.82 10.33 -22.12
C ALA A 37 8.97 10.95 -20.73
N TYR A 38 9.08 10.14 -19.68
CA TYR A 38 9.21 10.58 -18.28
C TYR A 38 10.61 10.36 -17.69
N ALA A 39 11.57 9.86 -18.46
CA ALA A 39 12.89 9.45 -17.95
C ALA A 39 13.67 10.59 -17.26
N ASN A 40 13.43 11.84 -17.64
CA ASN A 40 14.08 13.01 -17.05
C ASN A 40 13.33 13.60 -15.84
N LEU A 41 12.16 13.06 -15.49
CA LEU A 41 11.43 13.44 -14.27
C LEU A 41 12.00 12.68 -13.08
N ARG A 42 11.92 13.28 -11.89
CA ARG A 42 12.05 12.54 -10.63
C ARG A 42 10.66 12.29 -10.10
N ILE A 43 10.29 11.02 -9.97
CA ILE A 43 8.97 10.62 -9.50
C ILE A 43 9.10 10.21 -8.04
N VAL A 44 8.42 10.92 -7.14
CA VAL A 44 8.36 10.57 -5.73
C VAL A 44 7.11 9.73 -5.50
N ALA A 45 7.27 8.48 -5.10
CA ALA A 45 6.17 7.60 -4.76
C ALA A 45 6.02 7.55 -3.23
N ILE A 46 4.94 8.13 -2.71
CA ILE A 46 4.56 7.99 -1.30
C ILE A 46 3.77 6.69 -1.18
N ILE A 47 4.28 5.76 -0.39
CA ILE A 47 3.80 4.37 -0.37
C ILE A 47 2.80 4.18 0.77
N GLU A 48 1.55 3.96 0.37
CA GLU A 48 0.45 3.44 1.19
C GLU A 48 0.26 4.14 2.54
N ILE A 49 -0.29 5.36 2.51
CA ILE A 49 -0.69 6.07 3.73
C ILE A 49 -1.71 5.26 4.55
N ASP A 50 -1.70 5.46 5.87
CA ASP A 50 -2.67 4.86 6.80
C ASP A 50 -2.77 3.32 6.67
N SER A 51 -1.63 2.68 6.45
CA SER A 51 -1.53 1.22 6.28
C SER A 51 -0.79 0.54 7.44
N LEU A 52 0.54 0.43 7.36
CA LEU A 52 1.38 -0.33 8.29
C LEU A 52 1.25 0.09 9.76
N PRO A 53 1.16 1.39 10.11
CA PRO A 53 0.97 1.79 11.50
C PRO A 53 -0.28 1.16 12.15
N ASN A 54 -1.36 0.96 11.39
CA ASN A 54 -2.59 0.34 11.90
C ASN A 54 -2.38 -1.11 12.35
N LEU A 55 -1.43 -1.84 11.77
CA LEU A 55 -1.12 -3.21 12.18
C LEU A 55 -0.45 -3.28 13.56
N VAL A 56 0.09 -2.15 14.05
CA VAL A 56 0.73 -2.06 15.38
C VAL A 56 -0.27 -1.55 16.42
N THR A 57 -1.09 -0.57 16.04
CA THR A 57 -1.91 0.20 16.97
C THR A 57 -3.35 -0.28 17.05
N ASN A 58 -3.92 -0.87 16.00
CA ASN A 58 -5.37 -1.11 15.87
C ASN A 58 -5.77 -2.59 15.70
N VAL A 59 -4.92 -3.51 16.15
CA VAL A 59 -5.14 -4.97 16.12
C VAL A 59 -5.51 -5.52 17.50
N ALA A 60 -5.86 -6.80 17.56
CA ALA A 60 -6.23 -7.53 18.77
C ALA A 60 -5.20 -7.35 19.89
N GLY A 61 -5.72 -7.10 21.11
CA GLY A 61 -4.90 -6.76 22.28
C GLY A 61 -4.66 -5.25 22.45
N ARG A 62 -5.20 -4.42 21.57
CA ARG A 62 -5.18 -2.95 21.70
C ARG A 62 -6.57 -2.41 22.08
N PRO A 63 -6.66 -1.32 22.87
CA PRO A 63 -7.94 -0.66 23.14
C PRO A 63 -8.64 -0.10 21.90
N THR A 64 -7.87 0.15 20.83
CA THR A 64 -8.32 0.71 19.55
C THR A 64 -8.50 -0.37 18.48
N GLN A 65 -8.67 -1.63 18.89
CA GLN A 65 -8.85 -2.76 17.98
C GLN A 65 -9.98 -2.52 16.97
N VAL A 66 -9.71 -2.83 15.70
CA VAL A 66 -10.70 -2.86 14.62
C VAL A 66 -10.59 -4.20 13.88
N ALA A 67 -11.72 -4.89 13.71
CA ALA A 67 -11.76 -6.23 13.14
C ALA A 67 -11.15 -6.31 11.73
N GLN A 68 -11.27 -5.26 10.92
CA GLN A 68 -10.63 -5.21 9.61
C GLN A 68 -9.09 -5.14 9.71
N CYS A 69 -8.54 -4.44 10.69
CA CYS A 69 -7.10 -4.44 10.92
C CYS A 69 -6.60 -5.82 11.36
N ASP A 70 -7.40 -6.56 12.15
CA ASP A 70 -7.09 -7.96 12.47
C ASP A 70 -7.02 -8.84 11.21
N VAL A 71 -8.00 -8.70 10.31
CA VAL A 71 -8.00 -9.41 9.03
C VAL A 71 -6.74 -9.07 8.21
N MET A 72 -6.41 -7.77 8.09
CA MET A 72 -5.23 -7.33 7.33
C MET A 72 -3.90 -7.75 7.97
N ASN A 73 -3.86 -7.85 9.30
CA ASN A 73 -2.71 -8.36 10.03
C ASN A 73 -2.54 -9.87 9.83
N GLN A 74 -3.63 -10.63 9.94
CA GLN A 74 -3.63 -12.09 9.81
C GLN A 74 -3.33 -12.56 8.39
N ASN A 75 -3.88 -11.89 7.38
CA ASN A 75 -3.63 -12.25 5.98
C ASN A 75 -2.30 -11.70 5.43
N GLY A 76 -1.66 -10.75 6.12
CA GLY A 76 -0.38 -10.15 5.72
C GLY A 76 -0.44 -9.30 4.45
N ASN A 77 -1.62 -8.91 3.98
CA ASN A 77 -1.80 -8.26 2.68
C ASN A 77 -1.30 -6.80 2.67
N TYR A 78 -1.30 -6.10 3.81
CA TYR A 78 -0.64 -4.78 3.90
C TYR A 78 0.87 -4.90 3.70
N ILE A 79 1.53 -5.82 4.42
CA ILE A 79 2.98 -6.05 4.30
C ILE A 79 3.32 -6.52 2.89
N THR A 80 2.56 -7.48 2.35
CA THR A 80 2.75 -8.01 1.00
C THR A 80 2.53 -6.96 -0.08
N GLY A 81 1.50 -6.13 0.07
CA GLY A 81 1.18 -5.05 -0.87
C GLY A 81 2.27 -3.98 -0.89
N VAL A 82 2.65 -3.47 0.28
CA VAL A 82 3.73 -2.47 0.41
C VAL A 82 5.04 -3.02 -0.16
N GLY A 83 5.43 -4.25 0.20
CA GLY A 83 6.64 -4.88 -0.34
C GLY A 83 6.61 -5.02 -1.86
N TYR A 84 5.46 -5.38 -2.43
CA TYR A 84 5.28 -5.47 -3.87
C TYR A 84 5.39 -4.10 -4.56
N ALA A 85 4.71 -3.08 -4.05
CA ALA A 85 4.79 -1.72 -4.57
C ALA A 85 6.22 -1.19 -4.54
N LEU A 86 6.93 -1.40 -3.42
CA LEU A 86 8.33 -1.02 -3.29
C LEU A 86 9.20 -1.68 -4.37
N HIS A 87 9.07 -3.00 -4.56
CA HIS A 87 9.86 -3.75 -5.54
C HIS A 87 9.58 -3.26 -6.98
N GLN A 88 8.31 -3.17 -7.37
CA GLN A 88 7.96 -2.78 -8.74
C GLN A 88 8.33 -1.34 -9.06
N LEU A 89 8.05 -0.41 -8.15
CA LEU A 89 8.32 1.00 -8.37
C LEU A 89 9.83 1.31 -8.33
N ALA A 90 10.59 0.66 -7.44
CA ALA A 90 12.04 0.82 -7.39
C ALA A 90 12.77 0.22 -8.61
N SER A 91 12.13 -0.65 -9.39
CA SER A 91 12.69 -1.15 -10.66
C SER A 91 12.75 -0.06 -11.74
N VAL A 92 12.04 1.05 -11.56
CA VAL A 92 12.05 2.20 -12.47
C VAL A 92 13.12 3.20 -12.01
N PRO A 93 14.20 3.44 -12.79
CA PRO A 93 15.41 4.12 -12.28
C PRO A 93 15.24 5.54 -11.72
N ASN A 94 14.17 6.23 -12.11
CA ASN A 94 13.87 7.61 -11.71
C ASN A 94 12.70 7.73 -10.71
N VAL A 95 12.31 6.61 -10.09
CA VAL A 95 11.30 6.57 -9.02
C VAL A 95 11.97 6.44 -7.65
N TYR A 96 11.51 7.24 -6.69
CA TYR A 96 12.02 7.29 -5.32
C TYR A 96 10.88 7.00 -4.34
N ASN A 97 10.97 5.88 -3.64
CA ASN A 97 9.93 5.44 -2.71
C ASN A 97 10.13 6.07 -1.32
N TYR A 98 9.05 6.58 -0.74
CA TYR A 98 8.96 7.04 0.64
C TYR A 98 7.81 6.32 1.33
N ILE A 99 8.12 5.48 2.32
CA ILE A 99 7.10 4.73 3.07
C ILE A 99 6.43 5.68 4.06
N ASP A 100 5.10 5.65 4.13
CA ASP A 100 4.35 6.38 5.15
C ASP A 100 4.69 5.88 6.56
N ALA A 101 4.79 6.82 7.51
CA ALA A 101 5.22 6.53 8.88
C ALA A 101 4.20 7.01 9.94
N GLY A 102 2.96 7.30 9.56
CA GLY A 102 1.94 7.85 10.45
C GLY A 102 2.29 9.26 10.99
N HIS A 103 1.50 9.75 11.95
CA HIS A 103 1.79 10.94 12.77
C HIS A 103 0.90 11.01 14.01
#